data_AF-A0A031JPX0-F1
#
_entry.id   AF-A0A031JPX0-F1
#
_cell.length_a   1.000
_cell.length_b   1.000
_cell.length_c   1.000
_cell.angle_alpha   90.00
_cell.angle_beta   90.00
_cell.angle_gamma   90.00
#
_symmetry.space_group_name_H-M   'P 1'
#
loop_
_entity.id
_entity.type
_entity.pdbx_description
1 polymer ?
#
loop_
_entity_poly.entity_id
_entity_poly.type
_entity_poly.pdbx_seq_one_letter_code
_entity_poly.pdbx_strand_id
1 'polypeptide(L)' 'MATQLAFDAPAWMARFKEAGGAYVLADDHLHLWPSPGTRTHAERAETFAMVVGLSNADRQQLAEHIHSAKMVEG' A
#
# COMPACT_ATOMS: atom_id res chain seq x y z
N MET A 1 -7.71 15.24 -23.81
CA MET A 1 -8.15 14.20 -22.84
C MET A 1 -7.05 14.08 -21.81
N ALA A 2 -7.31 14.41 -20.54
CA ALA A 2 -6.34 14.19 -19.48
C ALA A 2 -6.27 12.68 -19.23
N THR A 3 -5.11 12.07 -19.48
CA THR A 3 -4.86 10.68 -19.11
C THR A 3 -4.99 10.62 -17.59
N GLN A 4 -6.08 10.06 -17.10
CA GLN A 4 -6.22 9.70 -15.70
C GLN A 4 -5.05 8.75 -15.42
N LEU A 5 -4.05 9.22 -14.68
CA LEU A 5 -2.87 8.43 -14.33
C LEU A 5 -3.39 7.19 -13.60
N ALA A 6 -3.25 6.02 -14.25
CA ALA A 6 -3.61 4.76 -13.64
C ALA A 6 -2.83 4.61 -12.33
N PHE A 7 -3.51 4.11 -11.29
CA PHE A 7 -2.88 3.85 -10.02
C PHE A 7 -1.79 2.78 -10.19
N ASP A 8 -0.56 3.11 -9.82
CA ASP A 8 0.59 2.20 -9.90
C ASP A 8 0.80 1.52 -8.54
N ALA A 9 0.20 0.34 -8.38
CA ALA A 9 0.32 -0.48 -7.17
C ALA A 9 1.78 -0.77 -6.76
N PRO A 10 2.68 -1.23 -7.67
CA PRO A 10 4.09 -1.41 -7.35
C PRO A 10 4.77 -0.14 -6.80
N ALA A 11 4.62 1.00 -7.49
CA ALA A 11 5.26 2.24 -7.08
C ALA A 11 4.69 2.77 -5.77
N TRP A 12 3.38 2.64 -5.57
CA TRP A 12 2.72 3.01 -4.32
C TRP A 12 3.22 2.14 -3.15
N MET A 13 3.33 0.82 -3.33
CA MET A 13 3.83 -0.09 -2.29
C MET A 13 5.29 0.18 -1.92
N ALA A 14 6.14 0.51 -2.90
CA ALA A 14 7.52 0.90 -2.63
C ALA A 14 7.57 2.13 -1.73
N ARG A 15 6.83 3.19 -2.08
CA ARG A 15 6.74 4.42 -1.27
C ARG A 15 6.14 4.16 0.11
N PHE A 16 5.12 3.32 0.19
CA PHE A 16 4.49 2.97 1.46
C PHE A 16 5.48 2.26 2.39
N LYS A 17 6.29 1.32 1.89
CA LYS A 17 7.36 0.67 2.66
C LYS A 17 8.44 1.66 3.10
N GLU A 18 8.87 2.57 2.21
CA GLU A 18 9.88 3.60 2.51
C GLU A 18 9.41 4.54 3.63
N ALA A 19 8.16 5.00 3.57
CA ALA A 19 7.50 5.80 4.60
C ALA A 19 7.32 5.04 5.94
N GLY A 20 7.56 3.73 5.95
CA GLY A 20 7.46 2.89 7.14
C GLY A 20 6.12 2.17 7.30
N GLY A 21 5.31 2.10 6.24
CA GLY A 21 4.13 1.26 6.18
C GLY A 21 4.45 -0.23 6.18
N ALA A 22 3.59 -1.00 6.82
CA ALA A 22 3.55 -2.45 6.80
C ALA A 22 2.18 -2.91 6.32
N TYR A 23 2.14 -4.11 5.74
CA TYR A 23 0.91 -4.69 5.22
C TYR A 23 0.86 -6.20 5.47
N VAL A 24 -0.35 -6.72 5.57
CA VAL A 24 -0.63 -8.16 5.46
C VAL A 24 -1.84 -8.34 4.56
N LEU A 25 -1.80 -9.41 3.77
CA LEU A 25 -2.92 -9.88 2.98
C LEU A 25 -3.34 -11.24 3.56
N ALA A 26 -4.50 -11.25 4.20
CA ALA A 26 -5.09 -12.41 4.88
C ALA A 26 -6.55 -12.54 4.43
N ASP A 27 -6.97 -13.74 4.02
CA ASP A 27 -8.36 -14.02 3.62
C ASP A 27 -8.93 -13.02 2.60
N ASP A 28 -8.16 -12.65 1.56
CA ASP A 28 -8.48 -11.60 0.58
C ASP A 28 -8.60 -10.16 1.13
N HIS A 29 -8.39 -9.96 2.43
CA HIS A 29 -8.38 -8.65 3.06
C HIS A 29 -6.97 -8.07 3.16
N LEU A 30 -6.77 -6.92 2.51
CA LEU A 30 -5.56 -6.12 2.62
C LEU A 30 -5.61 -5.23 3.86
N HIS A 31 -4.75 -5.53 4.82
CA HIS A 31 -4.52 -4.71 6.01
C HIS A 31 -3.24 -3.87 5.80
N LEU A 32 -3.33 -2.57 6.11
CA LEU A 32 -2.26 -1.59 5.97
C LEU A 32 -2.12 -0.81 7.29
N TRP A 33 -0.91 -0.68 7.82
CA TRP A 33 -0.67 0.10 9.04
C TRP A 33 0.75 0.68 9.08
N PRO A 34 1.00 1.75 9.86
CA PRO A 34 2.36 2.22 10.11
C PRO A 34 3.14 1.22 10.98
N SER A 35 4.37 0.89 10.59
CA SER A 35 5.23 -0.02 11.35
C SER A 35 5.48 0.51 12.77
N PRO A 36 5.28 -0.30 13.82
CA PRO A 36 5.66 0.08 15.17
C PRO A 36 7.19 0.16 15.28
N GLY A 37 7.73 1.30 15.72
CA GLY A 37 9.18 1.51 15.83
C GLY A 37 9.59 2.96 16.09
N THR A 38 10.89 3.27 15.89
CA THR A 38 11.55 4.58 16.08
C THR A 38 11.17 5.62 15.03
N ARG A 39 9.98 5.52 14.43
CA ARG A 39 9.47 6.46 13.44
C ARG A 39 9.05 7.76 14.11
N THR A 40 9.34 8.87 13.46
CA THR A 40 8.89 10.20 13.83
C THR A 40 7.38 10.34 13.67
N HIS A 41 6.80 11.36 14.30
CA HIS A 41 5.38 11.68 14.16
C HIS A 41 5.01 12.02 12.70
N ALA A 42 5.92 12.66 11.96
CA ALA A 42 5.71 13.04 10.57
C ALA A 42 5.59 11.81 9.65
N GLU A 43 6.49 10.83 9.78
CA GLU A 43 6.45 9.59 9.00
C GLU A 43 5.16 8.79 9.25
N ARG A 44 4.67 8.77 10.50
CA ARG A 44 3.40 8.12 10.85
C ARG A 44 2.21 8.84 10.21
N ALA A 45 2.20 10.17 10.25
CA ALA A 45 1.15 10.97 9.64
C ALA A 45 1.13 10.81 8.11
N GLU A 46 2.30 10.77 7.48
CA GLU A 46 2.45 10.50 6.05
C GLU A 46 1.91 9.12 5.68
N THR A 47 2.35 8.07 6.39
CA THR A 47 1.89 6.69 6.18
C THR A 47 0.37 6.58 6.34
N PHE A 48 -0.20 7.25 7.34
CA PHE A 48 -1.64 7.27 7.55
C PHE A 48 -2.39 8.00 6.42
N ALA A 49 -1.89 9.16 5.98
CA ALA A 49 -2.46 9.90 4.87
C ALA A 49 -2.47 9.08 3.57
N MET A 50 -1.41 8.30 3.32
CA MET A 50 -1.36 7.38 2.17
C MET A 50 -2.47 6.33 2.22
N VAL A 51 -2.75 5.74 3.39
CA VAL A 51 -3.79 4.70 3.55
C VAL A 51 -5.21 5.28 3.44
N VAL A 52 -5.43 6.47 4.02
CA VAL A 52 -6.73 7.16 3.96
C VAL A 52 -7.03 7.67 2.54
N GLY A 53 -6.00 8.00 1.77
CA GLY A 53 -6.13 8.45 0.38
C GLY A 53 -6.48 7.36 -0.63
N LEU A 54 -6.45 6.08 -0.24
CA LEU A 54 -6.76 4.97 -1.14
C LEU A 54 -8.27 4.84 -1.36
N SER A 55 -8.68 4.85 -2.63
CA SER A 55 -10.03 4.44 -3.01
C SER A 55 -10.20 2.92 -2.89
N ASN A 56 -11.44 2.43 -2.94
CA ASN A 56 -11.70 0.99 -2.97
C ASN A 56 -11.08 0.30 -4.20
N ALA A 57 -11.04 0.99 -5.35
CA ALA A 57 -10.44 0.47 -6.58
C ALA A 57 -8.91 0.35 -6.46
N ASP A 58 -8.25 1.31 -5.80
CA ASP A 58 -6.80 1.25 -5.55
C ASP A 58 -6.46 0.11 -4.58
N ARG A 59 -7.30 -0.10 -3.55
CA ARG A 59 -7.17 -1.22 -2.60
C ARG A 59 -7.29 -2.58 -3.28
N GLN A 60 -8.20 -2.73 -4.24
CA GLN A 60 -8.32 -3.95 -5.03
C GLN A 60 -7.07 -4.18 -5.87
N GLN A 61 -6.60 -3.17 -6.60
CA GLN A 61 -5.36 -3.27 -7.39
C GLN A 61 -4.13 -3.62 -6.53
N LEU A 62 -4.03 -3.06 -5.31
CA LEU A 62 -2.99 -3.45 -4.35
C LEU A 62 -3.09 -4.91 -3.92
N ALA A 63 -4.30 -5.38 -3.58
CA ALA A 63 -4.52 -6.76 -3.18
C ALA A 63 -4.19 -7.75 -4.31
N GLU A 64 -4.61 -7.45 -5.54
CA GLU A 64 -4.31 -8.24 -6.74
C GLU A 64 -2.80 -8.28 -7.04
N HIS A 65 -2.12 -7.14 -6.92
CA HIS A 65 -0.67 -7.06 -7.09
C HIS A 65 0.07 -7.94 -6.08
N ILE A 66 -0.30 -7.87 -4.79
CA ILE A 66 0.31 -8.68 -3.73
C ILE A 66 0.02 -10.18 -3.93
N HIS A 67 -1.20 -10.54 -4.33
CA HIS A 67 -1.55 -11.94 -4.66
C HIS A 67 -0.70 -12.47 -5.82
N SER A 68 -0.57 -11.69 -6.89
CA SER A 68 0.22 -12.07 -8.06
C SER A 68 1.70 -12.22 -7.71
N ALA A 69 2.26 -11.33 -6.88
CA ALA A 69 3.64 -11.43 -6.42
C ALA A 69 3.89 -12.72 -5.60
N LYS A 70 2.98 -13.09 -4.68
CA LYS A 70 3.10 -14.35 -3.91
C LYS A 70 3.08 -15.60 -4.79
N MET A 71 2.35 -15.60 -5.91
CA MET A 71 2.27 -16.75 -6.82
C MET A 71 3.54 -16.96 -7.67
N VAL A 72 4.40 -15.94 -7.81
CA VAL A 72 5.64 -16.02 -8.59
C VAL A 72 6.84 -16.46 -7.73
N GLU A 73 6.77 -16.29 -6.41
CA GLU A 73 7.81 -16.70 -5.45
C GLU A 73 7.67 -18.16 -4.95
N GLY A 74 6.72 -18.93 -5.50
CA GLY A 74 6.41 -20.32 -5.12
C GLY A 74 7.07 -21.39 -5.96
#